data_AF-V9VPF7-F1
#
_entry.id   AF-V9VPF7-F1
#
_cell.length_a   1.000
_cell.length_b   1.000
_cell.length_c   1.000
_cell.angle_alpha   90.00
_cell.angle_beta   90.00
_cell.angle_gamma   90.00
#
_symmetry.space_group_name_H-M   'P 1'
#
loop_
_entity.id
_entity.type
_entity.pdbx_description
1 polymer ?
#
loop_
_entity_poly.entity_id
_entity_poly.type
_entity_poly.pdbx_seq_one_letter_code
_entity_poly.pdbx_strand_id
1 'polypeptide(L)'
;MHARLSLRLRIFLFFCALALGGIAVTTGALWLGYSRAGQPGLTDAFVFSGLLSGFAILGLCAAVWLLFDENVAKPIERLAAGMRARAHAGVSRALDTHGAQYLGDLAAAAEGLAGQLGDSALSAAEAIARETEHLEAEKNRLAALLTDIPIATVMVNPSHQIVLYDGQAAAVLAQEAPPRLNAPLSDYLDLTGLEAAYGRLIRSGTEVQAEVKSASGTQVFDLRLKPLGGAPGYIILFEGSHAELAPGDSRPLVYDFALLETDHAELDSRKLSNLSYVVFDTETTGLLPHKDEIVQIGALRIVRGRIIESESFETLVDPGRPIPAASTKVHGISDALVQGAPVISDAARAFHQFASDAVIVAHNAPFDMAFLHRHAKRTGFSWDQPVLDTVLLSAVLFGASQNHTLDALCERLDVAIPPALRHTAMGDARATAEVFCKMLPMLEARGLATFGAVLEESRKHGRLMKT
;
A
#
# COMPACT_ATOMS: atom_id res chain seq x y z
N MET A 1 7.43 24.90 -16.23
CA MET A 1 5.97 24.99 -15.94
C MET A 1 5.13 23.92 -16.66
N HIS A 2 5.53 23.38 -17.82
CA HIS A 2 4.74 22.41 -18.60
C HIS A 2 4.76 20.94 -18.12
N ALA A 3 5.55 20.57 -17.10
CA ALA A 3 5.69 19.17 -16.68
C ALA A 3 4.56 18.62 -15.79
N ARG A 4 3.66 19.46 -15.25
CA ARG A 4 2.63 19.04 -14.27
C ARG A 4 1.28 18.61 -14.85
N LEU A 5 1.02 18.84 -16.14
CA LEU A 5 -0.26 18.49 -16.77
C LEU A 5 -0.18 17.08 -17.38
N SER A 6 -1.18 16.23 -17.14
CA SER A 6 -1.29 14.91 -17.77
C SER A 6 -1.41 15.02 -19.29
N LEU A 7 -0.99 13.99 -20.02
CA LEU A 7 -1.05 13.96 -21.49
C LEU A 7 -2.48 14.24 -21.99
N ARG A 8 -3.47 13.55 -21.42
CA ARG A 8 -4.89 13.72 -21.73
C ARG A 8 -5.37 15.15 -21.51
N LEU A 9 -4.96 15.80 -20.41
CA LEU A 9 -5.34 17.18 -20.14
C LEU A 9 -4.68 18.16 -21.14
N ARG A 10 -3.42 17.93 -21.53
CA ARG A 10 -2.76 18.74 -22.56
C ARG A 10 -3.48 18.61 -23.90
N ILE A 11 -3.83 17.39 -24.29
CA ILE A 11 -4.59 17.12 -25.52
C ILE A 11 -5.96 17.80 -25.46
N PHE A 12 -6.69 17.66 -24.34
CA PHE A 12 -7.97 18.34 -24.16
C PHE A 12 -7.85 19.86 -24.31
N LEU A 13 -6.89 20.48 -23.61
CA LEU A 13 -6.65 21.93 -23.70
C LEU A 13 -6.27 22.36 -25.13
N PHE A 14 -5.53 21.53 -25.87
CA PHE A 14 -5.22 21.78 -27.27
C PHE A 14 -6.49 21.81 -28.14
N PHE A 15 -7.41 20.85 -27.98
CA PHE A 15 -8.68 20.86 -28.71
C PHE A 15 -9.61 22.01 -28.27
N CYS A 16 -9.60 22.40 -27.00
CA CYS A 16 -10.29 23.62 -26.55
C CYS A 16 -9.74 24.87 -27.23
N ALA A 17 -8.42 25.00 -27.33
CA ALA A 17 -7.78 26.12 -28.02
C ALA A 17 -8.11 26.12 -29.52
N LEU A 18 -8.14 24.94 -30.16
CA LEU A 18 -8.54 24.79 -31.56
C LEU A 18 -10.00 25.25 -31.78
N ALA A 19 -10.91 24.84 -30.91
CA ALA A 19 -12.32 25.25 -31.00
C ALA A 19 -12.49 26.76 -30.81
N LEU A 20 -11.83 27.35 -29.82
CA LEU A 20 -11.86 28.80 -29.57
C LEU A 20 -11.27 29.58 -30.75
N GLY A 21 -10.13 29.13 -31.29
CA GLY A 21 -9.52 29.73 -32.48
C GLY A 21 -10.44 29.64 -33.70
N GLY A 22 -11.06 28.47 -33.92
CA GLY A 22 -12.03 28.25 -35.00
C GLY A 22 -13.23 29.19 -34.91
N ILE A 23 -13.82 29.34 -33.70
CA ILE A 23 -14.92 30.28 -33.43
C ILE A 23 -14.48 31.72 -33.67
N ALA A 24 -13.30 32.12 -33.19
CA ALA A 24 -12.81 33.48 -33.37
C ALA A 24 -12.60 33.82 -34.85
N VAL A 25 -12.05 32.90 -35.64
CA VAL A 25 -11.83 33.07 -37.09
C VAL A 25 -13.17 33.17 -37.83
N THR A 26 -14.13 32.28 -37.57
CA THR A 26 -15.45 32.34 -38.23
C THR A 26 -16.22 33.59 -37.82
N THR A 27 -16.19 33.97 -36.54
CA THR A 27 -16.84 35.19 -36.05
C THR A 27 -16.22 36.45 -36.69
N GLY A 28 -14.89 36.53 -36.76
CA GLY A 28 -14.19 37.64 -37.42
C GLY A 28 -14.48 37.72 -38.92
N ALA A 29 -14.55 36.58 -39.60
CA ALA A 29 -14.90 36.52 -41.03
C ALA A 29 -16.35 36.95 -41.28
N LEU A 30 -17.30 36.49 -40.46
CA LEU A 30 -18.70 36.89 -40.54
C LEU A 30 -18.88 38.38 -40.23
N TRP A 31 -18.15 38.91 -39.25
CA TRP A 31 -18.16 40.34 -38.92
C TRP A 31 -17.60 41.20 -40.06
N LEU A 32 -16.48 40.79 -40.66
CA LEU A 32 -15.93 41.44 -41.85
C LEU A 32 -16.90 41.37 -43.05
N GLY A 33 -17.56 40.24 -43.25
CA GLY A 33 -18.59 40.08 -44.28
C GLY A 33 -19.78 41.02 -44.07
N TYR A 34 -20.31 41.06 -42.85
CA TYR A 34 -21.42 41.94 -42.47
C TYR A 34 -21.07 43.42 -42.63
N SER A 35 -19.89 43.85 -42.15
CA SER A 35 -19.44 45.24 -42.25
C SER A 35 -19.28 45.71 -43.70
N ARG A 36 -18.93 44.80 -44.63
CA ARG A 36 -18.84 45.09 -46.06
C ARG A 36 -20.19 45.06 -46.78
N ALA A 37 -21.15 44.28 -46.30
CA ALA A 37 -22.46 44.15 -46.94
C ALA A 37 -23.28 45.45 -46.85
N GLY A 38 -23.08 46.27 -45.82
CA GLY A 38 -23.70 47.58 -45.67
C GLY A 38 -25.24 47.57 -45.57
N GLN A 39 -25.86 46.40 -45.40
CA GLN A 39 -27.30 46.21 -45.31
C GLN A 39 -27.70 45.81 -43.87
N PRO A 40 -28.36 46.69 -43.10
CA PRO A 40 -28.74 46.42 -41.71
C PRO A 40 -29.69 45.23 -41.55
N GLY A 41 -30.49 44.89 -42.57
CA GLY A 41 -31.44 43.78 -42.52
C GLY A 41 -30.81 42.38 -42.51
N LEU A 42 -29.49 42.27 -42.66
CA LEU A 42 -28.77 40.98 -42.68
C LEU A 42 -28.25 40.55 -41.31
N THR A 43 -28.39 41.37 -40.25
CA THR A 43 -27.86 41.07 -38.90
C THR A 43 -28.23 39.67 -38.42
N ASP A 44 -29.51 39.32 -38.51
CA ASP A 44 -30.05 38.10 -37.95
C ASP A 44 -29.48 36.87 -38.66
N ALA A 45 -29.28 36.95 -39.98
CA ALA A 45 -28.69 35.89 -40.78
C ALA A 45 -27.21 35.65 -40.42
N PHE A 46 -26.43 36.71 -40.20
CA PHE A 46 -25.03 36.59 -39.79
C PHE A 46 -24.88 36.09 -38.35
N VAL A 47 -25.74 36.57 -37.42
CA VAL A 47 -25.77 36.09 -36.03
C VAL A 47 -26.14 34.60 -35.98
N PHE A 48 -27.20 34.21 -36.69
CA PHE A 48 -27.60 32.80 -36.79
C PHE A 48 -26.49 31.93 -37.37
N SER A 49 -25.85 32.38 -38.46
CA SER A 49 -24.73 31.66 -39.09
C SER A 49 -23.53 31.52 -38.15
N GLY A 50 -23.24 32.55 -37.34
CA GLY A 50 -22.18 32.52 -36.33
C GLY A 50 -22.47 31.53 -35.21
N LEU A 51 -23.69 31.53 -34.68
CA LEU A 51 -24.11 30.54 -33.66
C LEU A 51 -24.06 29.12 -34.20
N LEU A 52 -24.63 28.88 -35.38
CA LEU A 52 -24.63 27.56 -36.02
C LEU A 52 -23.19 27.05 -36.27
N SER A 53 -22.33 27.90 -36.82
CA SER A 53 -20.93 27.56 -37.07
C SER A 53 -20.17 27.31 -35.76
N GLY A 54 -20.44 28.12 -34.72
CA GLY A 54 -19.83 27.95 -33.40
C GLY A 54 -20.18 26.61 -32.75
N PHE A 55 -21.46 26.23 -32.74
CA PHE A 55 -21.89 24.92 -32.25
C PHE A 55 -21.31 23.77 -33.10
N ALA A 56 -21.28 23.91 -34.42
CA ALA A 56 -20.70 22.90 -35.30
C ALA A 56 -19.20 22.70 -35.04
N ILE A 57 -18.43 23.78 -34.87
CA ILE A 57 -16.99 23.72 -34.54
C ILE A 57 -16.77 23.05 -33.19
N LEU A 58 -17.55 23.43 -32.17
CA LEU A 58 -17.46 22.80 -30.84
C LEU A 58 -17.78 21.31 -30.90
N GLY A 59 -18.86 20.93 -31.56
CA GLY A 59 -19.28 19.53 -31.71
C GLY A 59 -18.22 18.70 -32.44
N LEU A 60 -17.67 19.22 -33.55
CA LEU A 60 -16.63 18.55 -34.31
C LEU A 60 -15.33 18.41 -33.49
N CYS A 61 -14.88 19.49 -32.82
CA CYS A 61 -13.68 19.44 -32.00
C CYS A 61 -13.83 18.46 -30.84
N ALA A 62 -15.00 18.43 -30.18
CA ALA A 62 -15.28 17.48 -29.11
C ALA A 62 -15.32 16.03 -29.63
N ALA A 63 -15.95 15.79 -30.78
CA ALA A 63 -16.00 14.46 -31.39
C ALA A 63 -14.61 13.94 -31.78
N VAL A 64 -13.79 14.77 -32.42
CA VAL A 64 -12.41 14.41 -32.79
C VAL A 64 -11.54 14.24 -31.55
N TRP A 65 -11.71 15.09 -30.54
CA TRP A 65 -11.03 14.94 -29.26
C TRP A 65 -11.36 13.60 -28.59
N LEU A 66 -12.64 13.23 -28.52
CA LEU A 66 -13.06 11.93 -27.96
C LEU A 66 -12.45 10.77 -28.74
N LEU A 67 -12.47 10.84 -30.08
CA LEU A 67 -11.84 9.82 -30.92
C LEU A 67 -10.35 9.70 -30.63
N PHE A 68 -9.65 10.83 -30.48
CA PHE A 68 -8.21 10.84 -30.17
C PHE A 68 -7.91 10.33 -28.75
N ASP A 69 -8.72 10.71 -27.76
CA ASP A 69 -8.54 10.27 -26.38
C ASP A 69 -8.72 8.75 -26.25
N GLU A 70 -9.75 8.18 -26.89
CA GLU A 70 -10.02 6.74 -26.88
C GLU A 70 -8.99 5.93 -27.67
N ASN A 71 -8.56 6.42 -28.84
CA ASN A 71 -7.74 5.63 -29.77
C ASN A 71 -6.23 5.89 -29.66
N VAL A 72 -5.81 6.98 -29.02
CA VAL A 72 -4.39 7.35 -28.91
C VAL A 72 -3.98 7.55 -27.46
N ALA A 73 -4.63 8.47 -26.74
CA ALA A 73 -4.17 8.86 -25.42
C ALA A 73 -4.30 7.74 -24.38
N LYS A 74 -5.47 7.10 -24.28
CA LYS A 74 -5.69 5.98 -23.34
C LYS A 74 -4.81 4.76 -23.67
N PRO A 75 -4.68 4.32 -24.95
CA PRO A 75 -3.77 3.22 -25.30
C PRO A 75 -2.30 3.50 -24.92
N ILE A 76 -1.81 4.72 -25.11
CA ILE A 76 -0.45 5.09 -24.68
C ILE A 76 -0.29 4.96 -23.16
N GLU A 77 -1.26 5.44 -22.37
CA GLU A 77 -1.23 5.33 -20.91
C GLU A 77 -1.25 3.86 -20.45
N ARG A 78 -2.10 3.02 -21.07
CA ARG A 78 -2.17 1.57 -20.78
C ARG A 78 -0.87 0.87 -21.10
N LEU A 79 -0.30 1.13 -22.27
CA LEU A 79 0.96 0.54 -22.71
C LEU A 79 2.11 0.94 -21.78
N ALA A 80 2.22 2.21 -21.41
CA ALA A 80 3.20 2.68 -20.45
C ALA A 80 3.01 2.06 -19.05
N ALA A 81 1.76 1.83 -18.62
CA ALA A 81 1.47 1.15 -17.37
C ALA A 81 1.87 -0.34 -17.41
N GLY A 82 1.56 -1.04 -18.49
CA GLY A 82 1.99 -2.42 -18.71
C GLY A 82 3.51 -2.57 -18.75
N MET A 83 4.21 -1.67 -19.43
CA MET A 83 5.69 -1.66 -19.45
C MET A 83 6.28 -1.48 -18.05
N ARG A 84 5.74 -0.56 -17.23
CA ARG A 84 6.18 -0.40 -15.83
C ARG A 84 5.91 -1.64 -14.98
N ALA A 85 4.74 -2.28 -15.16
CA ALA A 85 4.40 -3.50 -14.45
C ALA A 85 5.40 -4.63 -14.77
N ARG A 86 5.77 -4.80 -16.05
CA ARG A 86 6.77 -5.79 -16.46
C ARG A 86 8.18 -5.45 -15.95
N ALA A 87 8.62 -4.20 -16.13
CA ALA A 87 9.98 -3.79 -15.80
C ALA A 87 10.26 -3.71 -14.28
N HIS A 88 9.25 -3.40 -13.47
CA HIS A 88 9.44 -3.07 -12.05
C HIS A 88 8.64 -3.94 -11.07
N ALA A 89 7.60 -4.66 -11.52
CA ALA A 89 6.77 -5.50 -10.66
C ALA A 89 6.83 -7.00 -11.00
N GLY A 90 7.72 -7.39 -11.91
CA GLY A 90 7.93 -8.79 -12.31
C GLY A 90 6.69 -9.44 -12.95
N VAL A 91 5.81 -8.63 -13.56
CA VAL A 91 4.63 -9.13 -14.25
C VAL A 91 5.06 -9.80 -15.56
N SER A 92 4.61 -11.04 -15.79
CA SER A 92 4.96 -11.85 -16.95
C SER A 92 3.90 -11.79 -18.04
N ARG A 93 2.70 -11.32 -17.71
CA ARG A 93 1.59 -11.18 -18.65
C ARG A 93 1.95 -10.31 -19.87
N ALA A 94 1.47 -10.74 -21.04
CA ALA A 94 1.62 -10.00 -22.30
C ALA A 94 0.97 -8.60 -22.19
N LEU A 95 1.54 -7.63 -22.90
CA LEU A 95 0.96 -6.29 -22.99
C LEU A 95 -0.36 -6.38 -23.76
N ASP A 96 -1.42 -5.79 -23.23
CA ASP A 96 -2.67 -5.64 -23.98
C ASP A 96 -2.45 -4.63 -25.12
N THR A 97 -2.22 -5.15 -26.32
CA THR A 97 -2.04 -4.38 -27.55
C THR A 97 -3.35 -4.18 -28.31
N HIS A 98 -4.47 -4.74 -27.85
CA HIS A 98 -5.73 -4.74 -28.59
C HIS A 98 -6.28 -3.32 -28.81
N GLY A 99 -6.03 -2.41 -27.87
CA GLY A 99 -6.35 -0.98 -28.00
C GLY A 99 -5.30 -0.14 -28.73
N ALA A 100 -4.12 -0.69 -29.03
CA ALA A 100 -2.97 0.03 -29.55
C ALA A 100 -2.87 0.01 -31.09
N GLN A 101 -3.89 -0.50 -31.79
CA GLN A 101 -3.92 -0.60 -33.26
C GLN A 101 -3.63 0.74 -33.98
N TYR A 102 -3.96 1.87 -33.34
CA TYR A 102 -3.73 3.21 -33.88
C TYR A 102 -2.39 3.83 -33.47
N LEU A 103 -1.56 3.13 -32.70
CA LEU A 103 -0.23 3.60 -32.27
C LEU A 103 0.89 3.21 -33.26
N GLY A 104 0.55 2.52 -34.35
CA GLY A 104 1.52 2.05 -35.34
C GLY A 104 2.59 1.15 -34.72
N ASP A 105 3.84 1.32 -35.12
CA ASP A 105 4.97 0.48 -34.71
C ASP A 105 5.34 0.62 -33.23
N LEU A 106 4.81 1.63 -32.53
CA LEU A 106 5.11 1.86 -31.12
C LEU A 106 4.65 0.68 -30.25
N ALA A 107 3.50 0.08 -30.57
CA ALA A 107 2.96 -1.05 -29.82
C ALA A 107 3.87 -2.26 -29.93
N ALA A 108 4.26 -2.61 -31.17
CA ALA A 108 5.15 -3.73 -31.45
C ALA A 108 6.57 -3.51 -30.89
N ALA A 109 7.10 -2.28 -30.98
CA ALA A 109 8.41 -1.95 -30.43
C ALA A 109 8.42 -2.04 -28.89
N ALA A 110 7.36 -1.56 -28.24
CA ALA A 110 7.21 -1.66 -26.79
C ALA A 110 7.06 -3.11 -26.34
N GLU A 111 6.29 -3.93 -27.06
CA GLU A 111 6.16 -5.36 -26.80
C GLU A 111 7.49 -6.09 -26.95
N GLY A 112 8.24 -5.82 -28.02
CA GLY A 112 9.57 -6.40 -28.25
C GLY A 112 10.57 -6.04 -27.16
N LEU A 113 10.66 -4.75 -26.77
CA LEU A 113 11.53 -4.29 -25.69
C LEU A 113 11.12 -4.89 -24.34
N ALA A 114 9.83 -4.91 -24.05
CA ALA A 114 9.33 -5.50 -22.81
C ALA A 114 9.56 -7.01 -22.78
N GLY A 115 9.47 -7.69 -23.93
CA GLY A 115 9.87 -9.09 -24.13
C GLY A 115 11.33 -9.33 -23.75
N GLN A 116 12.26 -8.63 -24.40
CA GLN A 116 13.70 -8.79 -24.14
C GLN A 116 14.10 -8.42 -22.70
N LEU A 117 13.52 -7.36 -22.13
CA LEU A 117 13.75 -6.98 -20.74
C LEU A 117 13.17 -8.02 -19.79
N GLY A 118 11.99 -8.57 -20.08
CA GLY A 118 11.40 -9.66 -19.33
C GLY A 118 12.28 -10.91 -19.34
N ASP A 119 12.74 -11.32 -20.52
CA ASP A 119 13.59 -12.51 -20.68
C ASP A 119 14.96 -12.34 -20.00
N SER A 120 15.54 -11.14 -20.09
CA SER A 120 16.81 -10.81 -19.44
C SER A 120 16.66 -10.69 -17.93
N ALA A 121 15.57 -10.08 -17.44
CA ALA A 121 15.27 -9.99 -16.02
C ALA A 121 14.97 -11.37 -15.42
N LEU A 122 14.23 -12.23 -16.14
CA LEU A 122 13.99 -13.61 -15.74
C LEU A 122 15.29 -14.41 -15.68
N SER A 123 16.16 -14.29 -16.69
CA SER A 123 17.46 -14.96 -16.70
C SER A 123 18.38 -14.50 -15.56
N ALA A 124 18.39 -13.19 -15.27
CA ALA A 124 19.14 -12.63 -14.14
C ALA A 124 18.53 -13.05 -12.80
N ALA A 125 17.19 -13.05 -12.70
CA ALA A 125 16.48 -13.51 -11.52
C ALA A 125 16.70 -15.00 -11.26
N GLU A 126 16.73 -15.86 -12.27
CA GLU A 126 17.03 -17.29 -12.14
C GLU A 126 18.50 -17.55 -11.72
N ALA A 127 19.42 -16.69 -12.13
CA ALA A 127 20.82 -16.75 -11.70
C ALA A 127 20.97 -16.31 -10.23
N ILE A 128 20.30 -15.22 -9.85
CA ILE A 128 20.29 -14.70 -8.48
C ILE A 128 19.51 -15.64 -7.55
N ALA A 129 18.37 -16.19 -7.99
CA ALA A 129 17.52 -17.06 -7.19
C ALA A 129 18.25 -18.34 -6.78
N ARG A 130 19.03 -18.96 -7.68
CA ARG A 130 19.84 -20.14 -7.34
C ARG A 130 20.87 -19.85 -6.25
N GLU A 131 21.52 -18.69 -6.31
CA GLU A 131 22.50 -18.30 -5.30
C GLU A 131 21.83 -17.84 -3.99
N THR A 132 20.68 -17.17 -4.10
CA THR A 132 19.90 -16.67 -2.97
C THR A 132 19.20 -17.80 -2.23
N GLU A 133 18.64 -18.80 -2.91
CA GLU A 133 18.09 -20.01 -2.27
C GLU A 133 19.18 -20.75 -1.49
N HIS A 134 20.40 -20.84 -2.04
CA HIS A 134 21.51 -21.48 -1.33
C HIS A 134 21.90 -20.68 -0.09
N LEU A 135 22.06 -19.36 -0.22
CA LEU A 135 22.37 -18.45 0.89
C LEU A 135 21.25 -18.38 1.94
N GLU A 136 19.98 -18.38 1.53
CA GLU A 136 18.83 -18.40 2.43
C GLU A 136 18.69 -19.75 3.11
N ALA A 137 18.91 -20.86 2.43
CA ALA A 137 18.91 -22.19 3.06
C ALA A 137 20.05 -22.30 4.08
N GLU A 138 21.24 -21.80 3.76
CA GLU A 138 22.39 -21.79 4.68
C GLU A 138 22.15 -20.82 5.85
N LYS A 139 21.60 -19.63 5.58
CA LYS A 139 21.20 -18.67 6.61
C LYS A 139 20.09 -19.21 7.50
N ASN A 140 19.06 -19.85 6.95
CA ASN A 140 17.97 -20.46 7.70
C ASN A 140 18.50 -21.62 8.55
N ARG A 141 19.48 -22.38 8.05
CA ARG A 141 20.18 -23.40 8.83
C ARG A 141 20.99 -22.79 9.98
N LEU A 142 21.72 -21.71 9.74
CA LEU A 142 22.44 -20.97 10.79
C LEU A 142 21.48 -20.33 11.80
N ALA A 143 20.35 -19.78 11.34
CA ALA A 143 19.32 -19.22 12.20
C ALA A 143 18.67 -20.32 13.06
N ALA A 144 18.39 -21.49 12.50
CA ALA A 144 17.90 -22.65 13.24
C ALA A 144 18.90 -23.09 14.33
N LEU A 145 20.21 -23.09 14.03
CA LEU A 145 21.25 -23.37 15.02
C LEU A 145 21.36 -22.29 16.11
N LEU A 146 21.06 -21.03 15.79
CA LEU A 146 20.98 -19.93 16.76
C LEU A 146 19.70 -20.01 17.63
N THR A 147 18.67 -20.73 17.18
CA THR A 147 17.39 -20.88 17.90
C THR A 147 17.51 -21.84 19.09
N ASP A 148 18.57 -22.66 19.15
CA ASP A 148 18.91 -23.50 20.31
C ASP A 148 19.59 -22.72 21.46
N ILE A 149 19.82 -21.40 21.29
CA ILE A 149 20.26 -20.54 22.39
C ILE A 149 19.04 -20.18 23.23
N PRO A 150 19.00 -20.52 24.53
CA PRO A 150 17.82 -20.36 25.39
C PRO A 150 17.59 -18.91 25.85
N ILE A 151 18.00 -17.92 25.05
CA ILE A 151 18.01 -16.50 25.43
C ILE A 151 17.30 -15.71 24.34
N ALA A 152 16.18 -15.08 24.70
CA ALA A 152 15.43 -14.20 23.83
C ALA A 152 16.28 -13.00 23.41
N THR A 153 16.52 -12.88 22.10
CA THR A 153 17.40 -11.87 21.52
C THR A 153 16.61 -10.86 20.69
N VAL A 154 16.81 -9.57 21.00
CA VAL A 154 16.32 -8.43 20.22
C VAL A 154 17.50 -7.55 19.86
N MET A 155 17.57 -7.10 18.61
CA MET A 155 18.51 -6.06 18.19
C MET A 155 17.75 -4.79 17.87
N VAL A 156 18.29 -3.66 18.29
CA VAL A 156 17.64 -2.35 18.17
C VAL A 156 18.57 -1.27 17.66
N ASN A 157 17.99 -0.31 16.97
CA ASN A 157 18.70 0.87 16.46
C ASN A 157 18.95 1.89 17.59
N PRO A 158 19.74 2.97 17.35
CA PRO A 158 19.99 4.01 18.34
C PRO A 158 18.74 4.76 18.83
N SER A 159 17.63 4.67 18.09
CA SER A 159 16.33 5.26 18.43
C SER A 159 15.42 4.31 19.19
N HIS A 160 15.96 3.20 19.71
CA HIS A 160 15.24 2.19 20.49
C HIS A 160 14.14 1.48 19.72
N GLN A 161 14.29 1.32 18.41
CA GLN A 161 13.34 0.58 17.57
C GLN A 161 13.86 -0.81 17.23
N ILE A 162 12.96 -1.78 17.14
CA ILE A 162 13.27 -3.18 16.85
C ILE A 162 13.74 -3.33 15.40
N VAL A 163 14.93 -3.89 15.23
CA VAL A 163 15.55 -4.18 13.92
C VAL A 163 15.58 -5.68 13.65
N LEU A 164 15.69 -6.49 14.70
CA LEU A 164 15.65 -7.94 14.65
C LEU A 164 15.10 -8.50 15.95
N TYR A 165 14.37 -9.60 15.87
CA TYR A 165 13.99 -10.41 17.01
C TYR A 165 13.95 -11.89 16.61
N ASP A 166 14.34 -12.77 17.53
CA ASP A 166 14.18 -14.22 17.36
C ASP A 166 12.81 -14.70 17.86
N GLY A 167 12.55 -16.01 17.71
CA GLY A 167 11.29 -16.62 18.13
C GLY A 167 11.01 -16.57 19.64
N GLN A 168 12.05 -16.58 20.47
CA GLN A 168 11.92 -16.47 21.92
C GLN A 168 11.54 -15.05 22.31
N ALA A 169 12.25 -14.07 21.74
CA ALA A 169 11.93 -12.67 21.90
C ALA A 169 10.52 -12.36 21.43
N ALA A 170 10.08 -12.93 20.32
CA ALA A 170 8.68 -12.81 19.87
C ALA A 170 7.68 -13.26 20.95
N ALA A 171 7.97 -14.37 21.65
CA ALA A 171 7.12 -14.88 22.73
C ALA A 171 7.10 -13.96 23.96
N VAL A 172 8.25 -13.41 24.33
CA VAL A 172 8.36 -12.47 25.46
C VAL A 172 7.65 -11.16 25.15
N LEU A 173 7.90 -10.59 23.97
CA LEU A 173 7.28 -9.33 23.53
C LEU A 173 5.76 -9.45 23.37
N ALA A 174 5.27 -10.58 22.84
CA ALA A 174 3.85 -10.87 22.63
C ALA A 174 3.00 -10.82 23.92
N GLN A 175 3.62 -10.88 25.11
CA GLN A 175 2.91 -10.72 26.38
C GLN A 175 2.44 -9.29 26.64
N GLU A 176 3.09 -8.29 26.01
CA GLU A 176 2.75 -6.87 26.14
C GLU A 176 2.08 -6.33 24.87
N ALA A 177 2.63 -6.66 23.70
CA ALA A 177 2.14 -6.20 22.41
C ALA A 177 2.57 -7.17 21.29
N PRO A 178 1.89 -7.21 20.13
CA PRO A 178 2.36 -7.98 18.99
C PRO A 178 3.81 -7.57 18.61
N PRO A 179 4.77 -8.51 18.48
CA PRO A 179 6.13 -8.18 18.08
C PRO A 179 6.15 -7.69 16.63
N ARG A 180 6.90 -6.62 16.37
CA ARG A 180 6.99 -6.01 15.05
C ARG A 180 8.32 -5.29 14.83
N LEU A 181 8.85 -5.39 13.63
CA LEU A 181 9.96 -4.59 13.14
C LEU A 181 9.58 -3.11 13.11
N ASN A 182 10.59 -2.27 13.35
CA ASN A 182 10.52 -0.81 13.42
C ASN A 182 9.68 -0.26 14.59
N ALA A 183 9.16 -1.12 15.46
CA ALA A 183 8.41 -0.69 16.63
C ALA A 183 9.31 -0.13 17.73
N PRO A 184 8.90 0.94 18.42
CA PRO A 184 9.65 1.47 19.55
C PRO A 184 9.58 0.51 20.74
N LEU A 185 10.69 0.34 21.45
CA LEU A 185 10.75 -0.52 22.63
C LEU A 185 9.85 -0.03 23.77
N SER A 186 9.41 1.23 23.76
CA SER A 186 8.43 1.76 24.71
C SER A 186 7.09 1.02 24.68
N ASP A 187 6.78 0.32 23.59
CA ASP A 187 5.56 -0.48 23.47
C ASP A 187 5.64 -1.78 24.29
N TYR A 188 6.84 -2.20 24.70
CA TYR A 188 7.10 -3.48 25.36
C TYR A 188 7.79 -3.32 26.72
N LEU A 189 8.62 -2.29 26.89
CA LEU A 189 9.46 -2.05 28.05
C LEU A 189 9.30 -0.63 28.59
N ASP A 190 9.52 -0.44 29.89
CA ASP A 190 9.67 0.88 30.49
C ASP A 190 10.91 1.57 29.93
N LEU A 191 10.66 2.62 29.15
CA LEU A 191 11.71 3.38 28.47
C LEU A 191 12.66 4.04 29.47
N THR A 192 12.18 4.44 30.65
CA THR A 192 13.01 5.11 31.67
C THR A 192 14.12 4.19 32.17
N GLY A 193 13.77 2.94 32.53
CA GLY A 193 14.73 1.93 32.94
C GLY A 193 15.70 1.55 31.83
N LEU A 194 15.18 1.42 30.60
CA LEU A 194 15.96 1.06 29.42
C LEU A 194 16.99 2.14 29.04
N GLU A 195 16.59 3.41 28.99
CA GLU A 195 17.49 4.52 28.66
C GLU A 195 18.61 4.68 29.69
N ALA A 196 18.31 4.46 30.98
CA ALA A 196 19.32 4.46 32.03
C ALA A 196 20.36 3.35 31.83
N ALA A 197 19.93 2.16 31.39
CA ALA A 197 20.82 1.04 31.06
C ALA A 197 21.64 1.32 29.80
N TYR A 198 21.00 1.81 28.74
CA TYR A 198 21.65 2.20 27.50
C TYR A 198 22.69 3.31 27.70
N GLY A 199 22.39 4.32 28.52
CA GLY A 199 23.34 5.37 28.87
C GLY A 199 24.57 4.84 29.64
N ARG A 200 24.45 3.72 30.38
CA ARG A 200 25.62 3.03 30.94
C ARG A 200 26.39 2.28 29.86
N LEU A 201 25.70 1.56 28.97
CA LEU A 201 26.30 0.82 27.85
C LEU A 201 27.18 1.70 26.96
N ILE A 202 26.66 2.88 26.58
CA ILE A 202 27.40 3.83 25.72
C ILE A 202 28.62 4.42 26.44
N ARG A 203 28.53 4.66 27.76
CA ARG A 203 29.66 5.20 28.54
C ARG A 203 30.75 4.15 28.80
N SER A 204 30.39 2.90 29.06
CA SER A 204 31.36 1.83 29.33
C SER A 204 31.94 1.25 28.05
N GLY A 205 31.17 1.21 26.95
CA GLY A 205 31.53 0.47 25.73
C GLY A 205 31.53 -1.05 25.92
N THR A 206 31.02 -1.55 27.05
CA THR A 206 30.98 -2.97 27.44
C THR A 206 29.57 -3.38 27.80
N GLU A 207 29.29 -4.68 27.88
CA GLU A 207 27.97 -5.19 28.25
C GLU A 207 27.48 -4.67 29.62
N VAL A 208 26.17 -4.48 29.74
CA VAL A 208 25.49 -3.95 30.94
C VAL A 208 24.29 -4.82 31.27
N GLN A 209 24.16 -5.19 32.55
CA GLN A 209 22.95 -5.80 33.10
C GLN A 209 22.01 -4.74 33.68
N ALA A 210 20.70 -4.94 33.54
CA ALA A 210 19.67 -4.08 34.08
C ALA A 210 18.35 -4.83 34.28
N GLU A 211 17.68 -4.59 35.41
CA GLU A 211 16.28 -4.92 35.58
C GLU A 211 15.42 -3.81 34.95
N VAL A 212 14.57 -4.18 33.99
CA VAL A 212 13.67 -3.25 33.30
C VAL A 212 12.25 -3.78 33.37
N LYS A 213 11.31 -2.90 33.74
CA LYS A 213 9.90 -3.28 33.80
C LYS A 213 9.31 -3.42 32.41
N SER A 214 8.27 -4.23 32.27
CA SER A 214 7.44 -4.23 31.07
C SER A 214 6.70 -2.90 30.92
N ALA A 215 6.21 -2.59 29.72
CA ALA A 215 5.48 -1.34 29.46
C ALA A 215 4.21 -1.21 30.33
N SER A 216 3.49 -2.31 30.57
CA SER A 216 2.37 -2.36 31.51
C SER A 216 2.79 -2.29 32.98
N GLY A 217 4.08 -2.47 33.29
CA GLY A 217 4.62 -2.57 34.64
C GLY A 217 4.26 -3.87 35.38
N THR A 218 3.66 -4.84 34.68
CA THR A 218 3.20 -6.10 35.27
C THR A 218 4.34 -7.09 35.50
N GLN A 219 5.43 -6.98 34.72
CA GLN A 219 6.59 -7.85 34.80
C GLN A 219 7.88 -7.04 34.93
N VAL A 220 8.92 -7.71 35.44
CA VAL A 220 10.29 -7.19 35.47
C VAL A 220 11.15 -8.18 34.69
N PHE A 221 11.89 -7.67 33.72
CA PHE A 221 12.80 -8.44 32.89
C PHE A 221 14.25 -8.17 33.29
N ASP A 222 15.02 -9.24 33.47
CA ASP A 222 16.47 -9.18 33.58
C ASP A 222 17.06 -9.05 32.18
N LEU A 223 17.59 -7.88 31.84
CA LEU A 223 18.13 -7.60 30.52
C LEU A 223 19.66 -7.54 30.57
N ARG A 224 20.30 -8.17 29.58
CA ARG A 224 21.72 -7.93 29.25
C ARG A 224 21.83 -7.19 27.93
N LEU A 225 22.33 -5.97 27.99
CA LEU A 225 22.57 -5.12 26.83
C LEU A 225 24.02 -5.30 26.35
N LYS A 226 24.20 -5.46 25.03
CA LYS A 226 25.52 -5.59 24.39
C LYS A 226 25.69 -4.57 23.26
N PRO A 227 26.87 -3.94 23.11
CA PRO A 227 27.10 -3.04 21.99
C PRO A 227 27.26 -3.82 20.67
N LEU A 228 26.78 -3.25 19.57
CA LEU A 228 27.07 -3.76 18.23
C LEU A 228 28.46 -3.26 17.81
N GLY A 229 29.50 -4.07 18.00
CA GLY A 229 30.90 -3.67 17.75
C GLY A 229 31.14 -3.11 16.35
N GLY A 230 31.10 -1.78 16.22
CA GLY A 230 31.32 -1.04 14.97
C GLY A 230 30.07 -0.61 14.20
N ALA A 231 28.86 -0.98 14.63
CA ALA A 231 27.59 -0.59 14.00
C ALA A 231 26.71 0.22 14.97
N PRO A 232 25.86 1.14 14.49
CA PRO A 232 24.93 1.87 15.34
C PRO A 232 23.90 0.92 15.96
N GLY A 233 23.56 1.13 17.24
CA GLY A 233 22.55 0.34 17.96
C GLY A 233 23.12 -0.61 19.00
N TYR A 234 22.30 -1.54 19.49
CA TYR A 234 22.67 -2.50 20.53
C TYR A 234 21.78 -3.75 20.50
N ILE A 235 22.23 -4.81 21.18
CA ILE A 235 21.49 -6.06 21.36
C ILE A 235 20.97 -6.11 22.80
N ILE A 236 19.75 -6.58 22.97
CA ILE A 236 19.10 -6.89 24.23
C ILE A 236 18.91 -8.42 24.30
N LEU A 237 19.40 -8.99 25.38
CA LEU A 237 19.17 -10.38 25.75
C LEU A 237 18.24 -10.40 26.97
N PHE A 238 17.13 -11.10 26.88
CA PHE A 238 16.24 -11.30 28.01
C PHE A 238 16.69 -12.57 28.76
N GLU A 239 17.19 -12.39 29.98
CA GLU A 239 17.68 -13.46 30.84
C GLU A 239 16.53 -14.01 31.70
N GLY A 240 16.54 -15.32 31.98
CA GLY A 240 15.57 -15.96 32.88
C GLY A 240 14.12 -16.04 32.40
N SER A 241 13.78 -15.42 31.27
CA SER A 241 12.47 -15.50 30.62
C SER A 241 12.41 -16.75 29.75
N HIS A 242 12.17 -17.89 30.38
CA HIS A 242 11.85 -19.12 29.67
C HIS A 242 10.40 -19.06 29.20
N ALA A 243 10.16 -18.70 27.95
CA ALA A 243 8.94 -19.12 27.29
C ALA A 243 9.04 -20.66 27.16
N GLU A 244 8.16 -21.42 27.81
CA GLU A 244 8.03 -22.85 27.54
C GLU A 244 7.56 -23.02 26.09
N LEU A 245 8.46 -23.47 25.23
CA LEU A 245 8.16 -23.67 23.81
C LEU A 245 7.45 -25.00 23.62
N ALA A 246 6.32 -24.99 22.93
CA ALA A 246 5.74 -26.22 22.42
C ALA A 246 6.68 -26.85 21.37
N PRO A 247 6.97 -28.16 21.43
CA PRO A 247 7.77 -28.84 20.42
C PRO A 247 7.05 -28.79 19.06
N GLY A 248 7.54 -27.95 18.13
CA GLY A 248 7.01 -27.84 16.77
C GLY A 248 6.76 -26.42 16.25
N ASP A 249 6.80 -25.40 17.11
CA ASP A 249 6.64 -24.00 16.69
C ASP A 249 7.89 -23.52 15.93
N SER A 250 7.81 -23.43 14.59
CA SER A 250 8.82 -22.74 13.80
C SER A 250 8.67 -21.22 13.99
N ARG A 251 9.62 -20.59 14.68
CA ARG A 251 9.66 -19.13 14.81
C ARG A 251 10.98 -18.60 14.25
N PRO A 252 11.04 -18.32 12.95
CA PRO A 252 12.26 -17.90 12.28
C PRO A 252 12.75 -16.56 12.82
N LEU A 253 14.05 -16.30 12.63
CA LEU A 253 14.66 -15.01 12.92
C LEU A 253 14.05 -13.93 12.00
N VAL A 254 13.44 -12.90 12.58
CA VAL A 254 12.81 -11.79 11.85
C VAL A 254 13.73 -10.59 11.92
N TYR A 255 14.07 -9.97 10.78
CA TYR A 255 15.05 -8.88 10.75
C TYR A 255 14.94 -8.00 9.50
N ASP A 256 15.36 -6.74 9.67
CA ASP A 256 15.70 -5.84 8.56
C ASP A 256 16.83 -4.89 8.99
N PHE A 257 18.08 -5.27 8.69
CA PHE A 257 19.26 -4.49 9.10
C PHE A 257 19.31 -3.08 8.52
N ALA A 258 18.56 -2.79 7.45
CA ALA A 258 18.46 -1.44 6.92
C ALA A 258 17.69 -0.48 7.87
N LEU A 259 17.02 -1.01 8.90
CA LEU A 259 16.41 -0.23 9.98
C LEU A 259 17.43 0.25 11.04
N LEU A 260 18.70 -0.18 10.96
CA LEU A 260 19.78 0.40 11.78
C LEU A 260 20.03 1.87 11.41
N GLU A 261 19.74 2.24 10.17
CA GLU A 261 19.77 3.62 9.69
C GLU A 261 18.40 4.27 9.93
N THR A 262 18.34 5.27 10.81
CA THR A 262 17.09 5.97 11.10
C THR A 262 16.78 7.03 10.03
N ASP A 263 15.66 6.90 9.32
CA ASP A 263 15.13 7.96 8.46
C ASP A 263 14.30 8.94 9.29
N HIS A 264 14.92 10.07 9.66
CA HIS A 264 14.29 11.13 10.47
C HIS A 264 13.43 12.10 9.65
N ALA A 265 13.20 11.85 8.36
CA ALA A 265 12.39 12.74 7.55
C ALA A 265 10.91 12.74 8.01
N GLU A 266 10.24 13.90 7.86
CA GLU A 266 8.79 13.96 8.02
C GLU A 266 8.11 12.97 7.08
N LEU A 267 6.95 12.44 7.50
CA LEU A 267 6.26 11.37 6.78
C LEU A 267 6.08 11.69 5.28
N ASP A 268 5.65 12.91 4.94
CA ASP A 268 5.41 13.33 3.55
C ASP A 268 6.68 13.27 2.66
N SER A 269 7.85 13.44 3.25
CA SER A 269 9.14 13.40 2.56
C SER A 269 9.82 12.04 2.60
N ARG A 270 9.35 11.11 3.44
CA ARG A 270 9.89 9.75 3.53
C ARG A 270 9.64 8.97 2.24
N LYS A 271 10.65 8.21 1.82
CA LYS A 271 10.56 7.31 0.67
C LYS A 271 9.59 6.18 0.96
N LEU A 272 8.82 5.77 -0.05
CA LEU A 272 7.90 4.64 0.09
C LEU A 272 8.62 3.35 0.54
N SER A 273 9.80 3.11 -0.04
CA SER A 273 10.69 1.99 0.30
C SER A 273 11.27 2.04 1.72
N ASN A 274 11.09 3.11 2.48
CA ASN A 274 11.54 3.24 3.87
C ASN A 274 10.40 3.16 4.91
N LEU A 275 9.15 2.97 4.47
CA LEU A 275 7.99 2.96 5.36
C LEU A 275 7.60 1.57 5.85
N SER A 276 6.91 1.57 6.98
CA SER A 276 6.14 0.44 7.48
C SER A 276 4.67 0.64 7.12
N TYR A 277 4.04 -0.42 6.63
CA TYR A 277 2.63 -0.44 6.25
C TYR A 277 1.91 -1.57 6.98
N VAL A 278 0.62 -1.36 7.27
CA VAL A 278 -0.29 -2.41 7.70
C VAL A 278 -1.38 -2.51 6.66
N VAL A 279 -1.39 -3.62 5.94
CA VAL A 279 -2.43 -3.92 4.96
C VAL A 279 -3.51 -4.71 5.68
N PHE A 280 -4.77 -4.30 5.56
CA PHE A 280 -5.87 -4.99 6.21
C PHE A 280 -7.13 -5.03 5.35
N ASP A 281 -8.01 -5.94 5.73
CA ASP A 281 -9.35 -6.13 5.18
C ASP A 281 -10.31 -6.55 6.30
N THR A 282 -11.60 -6.30 6.11
CA THR A 282 -12.65 -6.70 7.06
C THR A 282 -13.79 -7.45 6.37
N GLU A 283 -14.24 -8.52 7.02
CA GLU A 283 -15.52 -9.15 6.68
C GLU A 283 -16.61 -8.62 7.59
N THR A 284 -17.82 -8.45 7.05
CA THR A 284 -18.89 -7.72 7.74
C THR A 284 -20.25 -8.40 7.60
N THR A 285 -21.18 -8.08 8.49
CA THR A 285 -22.57 -8.57 8.40
C THR A 285 -23.32 -7.96 7.22
N GLY A 286 -22.78 -6.96 6.53
CA GLY A 286 -23.38 -6.29 5.38
C GLY A 286 -22.62 -5.01 4.99
N LEU A 287 -23.06 -4.34 3.93
CA LEU A 287 -22.29 -3.28 3.26
C LEU A 287 -22.51 -1.86 3.83
N LEU A 288 -23.24 -1.70 4.94
CA LEU A 288 -23.58 -0.38 5.47
C LEU A 288 -22.89 -0.12 6.82
N PRO A 289 -21.78 0.64 6.87
CA PRO A 289 -21.03 0.90 8.11
C PRO A 289 -21.85 1.53 9.25
N HIS A 290 -23.01 2.13 8.97
CA HIS A 290 -23.89 2.71 9.99
C HIS A 290 -24.95 1.73 10.52
N LYS A 291 -25.08 0.52 9.94
CA LYS A 291 -26.06 -0.51 10.34
C LYS A 291 -25.41 -1.86 10.63
N ASP A 292 -24.42 -2.25 9.85
CA ASP A 292 -23.76 -3.56 9.89
C ASP A 292 -22.56 -3.56 10.84
N GLU A 293 -22.03 -4.74 11.18
CA GLU A 293 -20.88 -4.90 12.08
C GLU A 293 -19.78 -5.75 11.44
N ILE A 294 -18.56 -5.61 11.95
CA ILE A 294 -17.41 -6.43 11.55
C ILE A 294 -17.54 -7.83 12.17
N VAL A 295 -17.19 -8.86 11.41
CA VAL A 295 -17.14 -10.28 11.84
C VAL A 295 -15.74 -10.90 11.75
N GLN A 296 -14.82 -10.30 10.99
CA GLN A 296 -13.42 -10.70 10.93
C GLN A 296 -12.54 -9.50 10.59
N ILE A 297 -11.33 -9.48 11.13
CA ILE A 297 -10.26 -8.57 10.73
C ILE A 297 -9.05 -9.43 10.36
N GLY A 298 -8.48 -9.19 9.17
CA GLY A 298 -7.24 -9.80 8.72
C GLY A 298 -6.27 -8.70 8.33
N ALA A 299 -5.03 -8.78 8.80
CA ALA A 299 -4.01 -7.80 8.52
C ALA A 299 -2.60 -8.39 8.53
N LEU A 300 -1.69 -7.74 7.83
CA LEU A 300 -0.29 -8.11 7.79
C LEU A 300 0.60 -6.89 7.60
N ARG A 301 1.86 -7.00 8.03
CA ARG A 301 2.82 -5.89 7.94
C ARG A 301 3.69 -6.01 6.70
N ILE A 302 3.93 -4.86 6.09
CA ILE A 302 4.95 -4.68 5.06
C ILE A 302 5.98 -3.71 5.62
N VAL A 303 7.25 -4.10 5.60
CA VAL A 303 8.37 -3.25 6.02
C VAL A 303 9.29 -3.10 4.83
N ARG A 304 9.52 -1.85 4.41
CA ARG A 304 10.41 -1.51 3.30
C ARG A 304 10.09 -2.26 2.00
N GLY A 305 8.80 -2.39 1.71
CA GLY A 305 8.28 -3.08 0.52
C GLY A 305 8.31 -4.60 0.58
N ARG A 306 8.58 -5.21 1.75
CA ARG A 306 8.54 -6.66 1.96
C ARG A 306 7.47 -7.05 2.96
N ILE A 307 6.68 -8.06 2.62
CA ILE A 307 5.74 -8.69 3.56
C ILE A 307 6.54 -9.41 4.64
N ILE A 308 6.19 -9.18 5.91
CA ILE A 308 6.80 -9.86 7.05
C ILE A 308 5.83 -10.95 7.51
N GLU A 309 6.07 -12.19 7.08
CA GLU A 309 5.14 -13.33 7.26
C GLU A 309 4.74 -13.59 8.71
N SER A 310 5.67 -13.39 9.65
CA SER A 310 5.43 -13.56 11.09
C SER A 310 4.66 -12.40 11.74
N GLU A 311 4.51 -11.27 11.04
CA GLU A 311 3.81 -10.09 11.52
C GLU A 311 2.43 -10.01 10.86
N SER A 312 1.55 -10.92 11.27
CA SER A 312 0.15 -10.99 10.86
C SER A 312 -0.78 -10.85 12.06
N PHE A 313 -1.95 -10.27 11.83
CA PHE A 313 -3.04 -10.17 12.80
C PHE A 313 -4.30 -10.72 12.18
N GLU A 314 -4.92 -11.70 12.83
CA GLU A 314 -6.19 -12.27 12.40
C GLU A 314 -7.09 -12.50 13.61
N THR A 315 -8.33 -12.05 13.54
CA THR A 315 -9.33 -12.34 14.57
C THR A 315 -10.72 -12.41 13.97
N LEU A 316 -11.50 -13.39 14.41
CA LEU A 316 -12.95 -13.31 14.33
C LEU A 316 -13.45 -12.26 15.33
N VAL A 317 -14.64 -11.73 15.08
CA VAL A 317 -15.26 -10.71 15.91
C VAL A 317 -16.71 -11.12 16.16
N ASP A 318 -17.13 -11.12 17.41
CA ASP A 318 -18.56 -11.24 17.75
C ASP A 318 -19.26 -9.91 17.41
N PRO A 319 -20.14 -9.88 16.38
CA PRO A 319 -20.82 -8.66 15.98
C PRO A 319 -21.93 -8.26 16.97
N GLY A 320 -22.25 -9.09 17.97
CA GLY A 320 -23.34 -8.87 18.93
C GLY A 320 -24.73 -8.94 18.30
N ARG A 321 -24.84 -9.54 17.11
CA ARG A 321 -26.07 -9.67 16.32
C ARG A 321 -26.02 -10.89 15.40
N PRO A 322 -27.17 -11.43 14.95
CA PRO A 322 -27.17 -12.50 13.97
C PRO A 322 -26.49 -12.09 12.65
N ILE A 323 -25.64 -12.97 12.13
CA ILE A 323 -24.97 -12.78 10.83
C ILE A 323 -25.94 -13.17 9.70
N PRO A 324 -26.26 -12.27 8.74
CA PRO A 324 -27.16 -12.60 7.64
C PRO A 324 -26.61 -13.72 6.75
N ALA A 325 -27.49 -14.65 6.34
CA ALA A 325 -27.12 -15.78 5.48
C ALA A 325 -26.51 -15.35 4.12
N ALA A 326 -26.88 -14.17 3.63
CA ALA A 326 -26.28 -13.61 2.40
C ALA A 326 -24.79 -13.31 2.57
N SER A 327 -24.39 -12.75 3.72
CA SER A 327 -22.98 -12.44 4.05
C SER A 327 -22.21 -13.72 4.36
N THR A 328 -22.77 -14.63 5.16
CA THR A 328 -22.19 -15.96 5.41
C THR A 328 -21.95 -16.74 4.12
N LYS A 329 -22.79 -16.60 3.10
CA LYS A 329 -22.57 -17.26 1.79
C LYS A 329 -21.33 -16.73 1.05
N VAL A 330 -20.93 -15.49 1.32
CA VAL A 330 -19.75 -14.85 0.71
C VAL A 330 -18.50 -15.25 1.48
N HIS A 331 -18.44 -14.94 2.77
CA HIS A 331 -17.21 -15.07 3.58
C HIS A 331 -17.13 -16.33 4.45
N GLY A 332 -18.18 -17.17 4.46
CA GLY A 332 -18.19 -18.44 5.19
C GLY A 332 -18.32 -18.35 6.72
N ILE A 333 -18.38 -17.15 7.29
CA ILE A 333 -18.45 -16.93 8.75
C ILE A 333 -19.90 -17.03 9.22
N SER A 334 -20.14 -17.94 10.15
CA SER A 334 -21.45 -18.21 10.76
C SER A 334 -21.48 -17.77 12.22
N ASP A 335 -22.67 -17.63 12.81
CA ASP A 335 -22.84 -17.29 14.22
C ASP A 335 -22.10 -18.27 15.16
N ALA A 336 -21.97 -19.54 14.76
CA ALA A 336 -21.25 -20.56 15.51
C ALA A 336 -19.72 -20.32 15.54
N LEU A 337 -19.15 -19.75 14.47
CA LEU A 337 -17.72 -19.47 14.40
C LEU A 337 -17.30 -18.28 15.25
N VAL A 338 -18.18 -17.28 15.39
CA VAL A 338 -17.91 -16.08 16.20
C VAL A 338 -18.27 -16.26 17.67
N GLN A 339 -18.77 -17.43 18.07
CA GLN A 339 -19.13 -17.69 19.44
C GLN A 339 -17.89 -17.70 20.35
N GLY A 340 -17.83 -16.75 21.29
CA GLY A 340 -16.68 -16.57 22.19
C GLY A 340 -15.52 -15.78 21.56
N ALA A 341 -15.67 -15.30 20.32
CA ALA A 341 -14.76 -14.35 19.72
C ALA A 341 -14.81 -13.00 20.47
N PRO A 342 -13.75 -12.18 20.43
CA PRO A 342 -13.76 -10.86 21.05
C PRO A 342 -14.84 -9.98 20.43
N VAL A 343 -15.42 -9.10 21.25
CA VAL A 343 -16.27 -8.03 20.74
C VAL A 343 -15.44 -7.00 19.98
N ILE A 344 -16.07 -6.25 19.08
CA ILE A 344 -15.37 -5.29 18.22
C ILE A 344 -14.53 -4.24 18.98
N SER A 345 -14.87 -3.86 20.22
CA SER A 345 -14.05 -2.93 20.99
C SER A 345 -12.67 -3.49 21.33
N ASP A 346 -12.58 -4.78 21.62
CA ASP A 346 -11.33 -5.43 21.99
C ASP A 346 -10.53 -5.80 20.74
N ALA A 347 -11.20 -6.32 19.71
CA ALA A 347 -10.60 -6.59 18.41
C ALA A 347 -10.00 -5.32 17.77
N ALA A 348 -10.73 -4.20 17.79
CA ALA A 348 -10.25 -2.93 17.26
C ALA A 348 -9.07 -2.38 18.06
N ARG A 349 -9.04 -2.57 19.39
CA ARG A 349 -7.91 -2.13 20.23
C ARG A 349 -6.64 -2.91 19.91
N ALA A 350 -6.75 -4.23 19.81
CA ALA A 350 -5.64 -5.09 19.42
C ALA A 350 -5.13 -4.76 18.01
N PHE A 351 -6.05 -4.55 17.06
CA PHE A 351 -5.70 -4.13 15.71
C PHE A 351 -5.04 -2.74 15.67
N HIS A 352 -5.53 -1.78 16.45
CA HIS A 352 -4.93 -0.44 16.54
C HIS A 352 -3.49 -0.49 17.03
N GLN A 353 -3.22 -1.28 18.08
CA GLN A 353 -1.87 -1.50 18.60
C GLN A 353 -0.96 -2.20 17.59
N PHE A 354 -1.50 -3.12 16.77
CA PHE A 354 -0.76 -3.76 15.68
C PHE A 354 -0.44 -2.78 14.53
N ALA A 355 -1.35 -1.84 14.27
CA ALA A 355 -1.24 -0.83 13.23
C ALA A 355 -0.44 0.42 13.63
N SER A 356 0.07 0.48 14.87
CA SER A 356 0.89 1.60 15.35
C SER A 356 2.13 1.85 14.48
N ASP A 357 2.47 3.12 14.35
CA ASP A 357 3.64 3.65 13.61
C ASP A 357 3.73 3.19 12.14
N ALA A 358 2.59 2.85 11.55
CA ALA A 358 2.50 2.39 10.16
C ALA A 358 1.49 3.20 9.35
N VAL A 359 1.67 3.17 8.03
CA VAL A 359 0.66 3.61 7.08
C VAL A 359 -0.34 2.48 6.89
N ILE A 360 -1.61 2.75 7.11
CA ILE A 360 -2.69 1.80 6.85
C ILE A 360 -2.92 1.72 5.34
N VAL A 361 -3.10 0.51 4.84
CA VAL A 361 -3.41 0.21 3.44
C VAL A 361 -4.62 -0.71 3.38
N ALA A 362 -5.59 -0.38 2.55
CA ALA A 362 -6.74 -1.26 2.29
C ALA A 362 -7.19 -1.12 0.83
N HIS A 363 -8.03 -2.04 0.38
CA HIS A 363 -8.66 -1.98 -0.93
C HIS A 363 -10.06 -1.37 -0.78
N ASN A 364 -10.29 -0.16 -1.32
CA ASN A 364 -11.48 0.63 -0.99
C ASN A 364 -11.54 1.00 0.51
N ALA A 365 -10.41 1.52 1.02
CA ALA A 365 -10.18 1.86 2.41
C ALA A 365 -11.29 2.68 3.09
N PRO A 366 -12.02 3.62 2.43
CA PRO A 366 -13.14 4.31 3.05
C PRO A 366 -14.22 3.38 3.62
N PHE A 367 -14.41 2.19 3.04
CA PHE A 367 -15.35 1.20 3.54
C PHE A 367 -14.92 0.66 4.92
N ASP A 368 -13.77 0.01 5.00
CA ASP A 368 -13.25 -0.61 6.22
C ASP A 368 -13.00 0.43 7.32
N MET A 369 -12.40 1.57 6.95
CA MET A 369 -12.13 2.65 7.89
C MET A 369 -13.42 3.25 8.46
N ALA A 370 -14.54 3.27 7.72
CA ALA A 370 -15.81 3.75 8.25
C ALA A 370 -16.34 2.87 9.39
N PHE A 371 -16.16 1.55 9.33
CA PHE A 371 -16.51 0.66 10.44
C PHE A 371 -15.62 0.93 11.66
N LEU A 372 -14.31 1.05 11.46
CA LEU A 372 -13.36 1.32 12.53
C LEU A 372 -13.59 2.67 13.21
N HIS A 373 -13.81 3.74 12.44
CA HIS A 373 -14.08 5.08 12.95
C HIS A 373 -15.40 5.17 13.73
N ARG A 374 -16.43 4.38 13.37
CA ARG A 374 -17.68 4.33 14.14
C ARG A 374 -17.45 3.92 15.59
N HIS A 375 -16.46 3.06 15.83
CA HIS A 375 -16.14 2.54 17.16
C HIS A 375 -15.14 3.40 17.94
N ALA A 376 -14.58 4.46 17.36
CA ALA A 376 -13.56 5.32 18.00
C ALA A 376 -13.99 5.88 19.36
N LYS A 377 -15.24 6.38 19.47
CA LYS A 377 -15.77 6.90 20.73
C LYS A 377 -15.89 5.84 21.83
N ARG A 378 -16.22 4.60 21.46
CA ARG A 378 -16.43 3.49 22.41
C ARG A 378 -15.11 2.86 22.84
N THR A 379 -14.13 2.84 21.95
CA THR A 379 -12.82 2.22 22.19
C THR A 379 -11.86 3.14 22.94
N GLY A 380 -12.04 4.46 22.84
CA GLY A 380 -11.24 5.47 23.55
C GLY A 380 -9.99 5.91 22.80
N PHE A 381 -9.82 5.53 21.53
CA PHE A 381 -8.73 5.96 20.67
C PHE A 381 -9.23 6.40 19.29
N SER A 382 -8.42 7.21 18.63
CA SER A 382 -8.62 7.68 17.25
C SER A 382 -7.78 6.87 16.27
N TRP A 383 -8.30 6.73 15.05
CA TRP A 383 -7.58 6.17 13.91
C TRP A 383 -6.92 7.32 13.14
N ASP A 384 -5.80 7.80 13.66
CA ASP A 384 -5.06 8.94 13.10
C ASP A 384 -3.95 8.50 12.12
N GLN A 385 -3.79 7.18 11.94
CA GLN A 385 -2.82 6.63 11.02
C GLN A 385 -3.09 7.16 9.59
N PRO A 386 -2.04 7.52 8.84
CA PRO A 386 -2.17 7.83 7.43
C PRO A 386 -2.71 6.61 6.66
N VAL A 387 -3.61 6.85 5.70
CA VAL A 387 -4.26 5.79 4.92
C VAL A 387 -3.91 5.91 3.43
N LEU A 388 -3.57 4.78 2.81
CA LEU A 388 -3.49 4.62 1.36
C LEU A 388 -4.54 3.62 0.87
N ASP A 389 -5.11 3.92 -0.29
CA ASP A 389 -6.12 3.08 -0.91
C ASP A 389 -5.62 2.50 -2.23
N THR A 390 -5.56 1.17 -2.32
CA THR A 390 -5.07 0.50 -3.52
C THR A 390 -5.93 0.73 -4.76
N VAL A 391 -7.22 1.10 -4.63
CA VAL A 391 -8.07 1.54 -5.76
C VAL A 391 -7.56 2.87 -6.31
N LEU A 392 -7.24 3.84 -5.46
CA LEU A 392 -6.69 5.13 -5.91
C LEU A 392 -5.30 4.95 -6.50
N LEU A 393 -4.45 4.14 -5.87
CA LEU A 393 -3.12 3.83 -6.40
C LEU A 393 -3.22 3.12 -7.76
N SER A 394 -4.19 2.23 -7.92
CA SER A 394 -4.51 1.59 -9.19
C SER A 394 -4.93 2.63 -10.25
N ALA A 395 -5.80 3.58 -9.89
CA ALA A 395 -6.21 4.65 -10.78
C ALA A 395 -5.05 5.57 -11.17
N VAL A 396 -4.13 5.85 -10.24
CA VAL A 396 -2.89 6.56 -10.53
C VAL A 396 -2.09 5.75 -11.54
N LEU A 397 -1.77 4.48 -11.26
CA LEU A 397 -0.85 3.67 -12.06
C LEU A 397 -1.40 3.27 -13.43
N PHE A 398 -2.67 2.89 -13.51
CA PHE A 398 -3.30 2.27 -14.68
C PHE A 398 -4.35 3.15 -15.36
N GLY A 399 -4.74 4.27 -14.73
CA GLY A 399 -5.73 5.21 -15.23
C GLY A 399 -7.12 4.96 -14.68
N ALA A 400 -7.84 6.04 -14.34
CA ALA A 400 -9.13 6.01 -13.63
C ALA A 400 -10.31 5.35 -14.37
N SER A 401 -10.16 5.02 -15.65
CA SER A 401 -11.20 4.35 -16.43
C SER A 401 -11.04 2.83 -16.46
N GLN A 402 -10.06 2.28 -15.76
CA GLN A 402 -9.82 0.84 -15.70
C GLN A 402 -10.72 0.20 -14.64
N ASN A 403 -10.87 -1.13 -14.72
CA ASN A 403 -11.43 -1.87 -13.61
C ASN A 403 -10.38 -1.92 -12.46
N HIS A 404 -10.83 -1.51 -11.27
CA HIS A 404 -10.02 -1.37 -10.08
C HIS A 404 -10.46 -2.29 -8.94
N THR A 405 -11.27 -3.33 -9.20
CA THR A 405 -11.52 -4.38 -8.20
C THR A 405 -10.24 -5.11 -7.82
N LEU A 406 -10.22 -5.74 -6.63
CA LEU A 406 -9.09 -6.54 -6.18
C LEU A 406 -8.78 -7.67 -7.16
N ASP A 407 -9.80 -8.35 -7.69
CA ASP A 407 -9.62 -9.40 -8.71
C ASP A 407 -8.94 -8.83 -9.97
N ALA A 408 -9.37 -7.67 -10.46
CA ALA A 408 -8.77 -7.04 -11.64
C ALA A 408 -7.32 -6.58 -11.39
N LEU A 409 -6.99 -6.18 -10.16
CA LEU A 409 -5.62 -5.88 -9.76
C LEU A 409 -4.75 -7.12 -9.70
N CYS A 410 -5.26 -8.19 -9.09
CA CYS A 410 -4.56 -9.45 -8.96
C CYS A 410 -4.26 -10.06 -10.34
N GLU A 411 -5.27 -10.08 -11.22
CA GLU A 411 -5.14 -10.54 -12.59
C GLU A 411 -4.16 -9.70 -13.43
N ARG A 412 -4.08 -8.39 -13.16
CA ARG A 412 -3.18 -7.46 -13.87
C ARG A 412 -1.73 -7.56 -13.40
N LEU A 413 -1.52 -7.94 -12.15
CA LEU A 413 -0.21 -7.94 -11.48
C LEU A 413 0.35 -9.35 -11.25
N ASP A 414 -0.28 -10.38 -11.82
CA ASP A 414 0.08 -11.79 -11.64
C ASP A 414 0.14 -12.18 -10.14
N VAL A 415 -0.87 -11.75 -9.38
CA VAL A 415 -1.08 -12.15 -7.98
C VAL A 415 -2.19 -13.21 -7.94
N ALA A 416 -1.93 -14.32 -7.28
CA ALA A 416 -2.89 -15.42 -7.17
C ALA A 416 -3.57 -15.40 -5.80
N ILE A 417 -4.90 -15.47 -5.80
CA ILE A 417 -5.67 -15.70 -4.59
C ILE A 417 -6.21 -17.13 -4.65
N PRO A 418 -5.78 -18.04 -3.77
CA PRO A 418 -6.40 -19.37 -3.69
C PRO A 418 -7.92 -19.23 -3.49
N PRO A 419 -8.76 -19.95 -4.25
CA PRO A 419 -10.21 -19.78 -4.15
C PRO A 419 -10.77 -19.98 -2.73
N ALA A 420 -10.13 -20.82 -1.92
CA ALA A 420 -10.50 -21.08 -0.53
C ALA A 420 -10.18 -19.92 0.43
N LEU A 421 -9.29 -19.01 0.04
CA LEU A 421 -8.92 -17.83 0.83
C LEU A 421 -9.61 -16.55 0.35
N ARG A 422 -10.22 -16.56 -0.84
CA ARG A 422 -10.98 -15.43 -1.35
C ARG A 422 -12.21 -15.19 -0.47
N HIS A 423 -12.49 -13.92 -0.14
CA HIS A 423 -13.54 -13.54 0.81
C HIS A 423 -13.28 -14.06 2.23
N THR A 424 -12.00 -14.17 2.58
CA THR A 424 -11.58 -14.19 3.98
C THR A 424 -10.79 -12.91 4.20
N ALA A 425 -10.93 -12.29 5.37
CA ALA A 425 -10.24 -11.03 5.64
C ALA A 425 -8.71 -11.18 5.49
N MET A 426 -8.14 -12.31 5.94
CA MET A 426 -6.71 -12.56 5.78
C MET A 426 -6.31 -12.81 4.32
N GLY A 427 -7.10 -13.57 3.56
CA GLY A 427 -6.80 -13.84 2.15
C GLY A 427 -6.87 -12.59 1.28
N ASP A 428 -7.87 -11.73 1.50
CA ASP A 428 -8.03 -10.47 0.77
C ASP A 428 -6.98 -9.42 1.20
N ALA A 429 -6.62 -9.36 2.49
CA ALA A 429 -5.50 -8.54 2.98
C ALA A 429 -4.15 -8.99 2.37
N ARG A 430 -3.89 -10.30 2.30
CA ARG A 430 -2.70 -10.89 1.68
C ARG A 430 -2.60 -10.54 0.19
N ALA A 431 -3.68 -10.72 -0.55
CA ALA A 431 -3.74 -10.36 -1.96
C ALA A 431 -3.49 -8.85 -2.17
N THR A 432 -4.13 -8.01 -1.33
CA THR A 432 -3.95 -6.56 -1.34
C THR A 432 -2.49 -6.18 -1.06
N ALA A 433 -1.83 -6.89 -0.14
CA ALA A 433 -0.43 -6.66 0.20
C ALA A 433 0.52 -7.01 -0.94
N GLU A 434 0.33 -8.16 -1.59
CA GLU A 434 1.14 -8.57 -2.74
C GLU A 434 0.96 -7.60 -3.91
N VAL A 435 -0.28 -7.19 -4.18
CA VAL A 435 -0.61 -6.13 -5.14
C VAL A 435 0.10 -4.83 -4.77
N PHE A 436 0.04 -4.40 -3.51
CA PHE A 436 0.66 -3.17 -3.05
C PHE A 436 2.19 -3.20 -3.16
N CYS A 437 2.84 -4.30 -2.76
CA CYS A 437 4.27 -4.52 -2.94
C CYS A 437 4.71 -4.38 -4.41
N LYS A 438 3.90 -4.88 -5.34
CA LYS A 438 4.13 -4.70 -6.78
C LYS A 438 3.89 -3.27 -7.27
N MET A 439 2.96 -2.54 -6.67
CA MET A 439 2.70 -1.14 -7.01
C MET A 439 3.80 -0.18 -6.55
N LEU A 440 4.44 -0.43 -5.40
CA LEU A 440 5.48 0.44 -4.83
C LEU A 440 6.59 0.81 -5.84
N PRO A 441 7.31 -0.14 -6.47
CA PRO A 441 8.36 0.20 -7.43
C PRO A 441 7.79 0.82 -8.72
N MET A 442 6.53 0.53 -9.08
CA MET A 442 5.87 1.18 -10.23
C MET A 442 5.54 2.65 -9.96
N LEU A 443 5.21 3.01 -8.71
CA LEU A 443 5.00 4.39 -8.27
C LEU A 443 6.33 5.15 -8.29
N GLU A 444 7.39 4.55 -7.74
CA GLU A 444 8.74 5.12 -7.77
C GLU A 444 9.21 5.37 -9.22
N ALA A 445 9.03 4.39 -10.13
CA ALA A 445 9.37 4.53 -11.54
C ALA A 445 8.57 5.62 -12.27
N ARG A 446 7.39 5.97 -11.77
CA ARG A 446 6.58 7.10 -12.25
C ARG A 446 7.02 8.45 -11.66
N GLY A 447 8.02 8.46 -10.79
CA GLY A 447 8.52 9.64 -10.10
C GLY A 447 7.78 9.96 -8.79
N LEU A 448 6.91 9.07 -8.31
CA LEU A 448 6.19 9.20 -7.05
C LEU A 448 6.92 8.41 -5.96
N ALA A 449 8.10 8.90 -5.55
CA ALA A 449 8.98 8.16 -4.65
C ALA A 449 8.74 8.40 -3.16
N THR A 450 7.99 9.45 -2.79
CA THR A 450 7.72 9.79 -1.39
C THR A 450 6.24 9.62 -1.06
N PHE A 451 5.94 9.44 0.22
CA PHE A 451 4.57 9.32 0.72
C PHE A 451 3.69 10.51 0.34
N GLY A 452 4.19 11.74 0.55
CA GLY A 452 3.45 12.96 0.23
C GLY A 452 3.13 13.10 -1.25
N ALA A 453 4.07 12.70 -2.13
CA ALA A 453 3.85 12.71 -3.58
C ALA A 453 2.74 11.74 -4.01
N VAL A 454 2.74 10.52 -3.44
CA VAL A 454 1.69 9.53 -3.69
C VAL A 454 0.33 10.01 -3.17
N LEU A 455 0.29 10.61 -1.98
CA LEU A 455 -0.93 11.09 -1.36
C LEU A 455 -1.55 12.25 -2.16
N GLU A 456 -0.72 13.21 -2.61
CA GLU A 456 -1.17 14.32 -3.45
C GLU A 456 -1.76 13.81 -4.78
N GLU A 457 -1.09 12.86 -5.43
CA GLU A 457 -1.57 12.31 -6.70
C GLU A 457 -2.85 11.50 -6.52
N SER A 458 -2.93 10.67 -5.48
CA SER A 458 -4.11 9.83 -5.18
C SER A 458 -5.36 10.67 -4.92
N ARG A 459 -5.22 11.84 -4.27
CA ARG A 459 -6.35 12.76 -3.99
C ARG A 459 -7.04 13.26 -5.27
N LYS A 460 -6.33 13.34 -6.40
CA LYS A 460 -6.91 13.74 -7.70
C LYS A 460 -7.96 12.73 -8.20
N HIS A 461 -7.91 11.50 -7.70
CA HIS A 461 -8.80 10.41 -8.07
C HIS A 461 -9.90 10.13 -7.04
N GLY A 462 -10.01 10.92 -5.96
CA GLY A 462 -10.96 10.68 -4.87
C GLY A 462 -12.45 10.67 -5.25
N ARG A 463 -12.82 11.04 -6.49
CA ARG A 463 -14.18 10.87 -7.03
C ARG A 463 -14.58 9.40 -7.19
N LEU A 464 -13.61 8.49 -7.35
CA LEU A 464 -13.86 7.05 -7.44
C LEU A 464 -14.44 6.47 -6.14
N MET A 465 -14.25 7.15 -5.01
CA MET A 465 -14.72 6.74 -3.68
C MET A 465 -16.16 7.16 -3.36
N LYS A 466 -16.84 7.83 -4.29
CA LYS A 466 -18.23 8.32 -4.11
C LYS A 466 -19.28 7.50 -4.86
N THR A 467 -18.83 6.47 -5.57
CA THR A 467 -19.62 5.50 -6.33
C THR A 467 -19.58 4.18 -5.60
#